data_AF-D2S305-F1
#
_entry.id   AF-D2S305-F1
#
_cell.length_a   1.000
_cell.length_b   1.000
_cell.length_c   1.000
_cell.angle_alpha   90.00
_cell.angle_beta   90.00
_cell.angle_gamma   90.00
#
_symmetry.space_group_name_H-M   'P 1'
#
loop_
_entity.id
_entity.type
_entity.pdbx_description
1 polymer ?
#
loop_
_entity_poly.entity_id
_entity_poly.type
_entity_poly.pdbx_seq_one_letter_code
_entity_poly.pdbx_strand_id
1 'polypeptide(L)'
;MIRYVLAAVLALALLAAAVPALEYGAAMNTERTLDAGIEDLDRAATSLVSNDDPTPDTHPDPQRVVTVSLPERSLMTAGVDHFEVVPHEDGDFSAARYVLEDGTTRTATIDERIVWLDATGSEPVELDGAGERELVLTLETDASDDPVVVAQRA
;
A
#
# COMPACT_ATOMS: atom_id res chain seq x y z
N MET A 1 -7.72 49.55 -20.49
CA MET A 1 -8.08 48.16 -20.86
C MET A 1 -6.87 47.25 -20.99
N ILE A 2 -5.78 47.68 -21.65
CA ILE A 2 -4.54 46.87 -21.77
C ILE A 2 -3.94 46.43 -20.41
N ARG A 3 -4.01 47.27 -19.37
CA ARG A 3 -3.52 46.94 -18.01
C ARG A 3 -4.24 45.74 -17.39
N TYR A 4 -5.53 45.57 -17.63
CA TYR A 4 -6.30 44.43 -17.11
C TYR A 4 -6.00 43.15 -17.88
N VAL A 5 -5.79 43.26 -19.20
CA VAL A 5 -5.37 42.14 -20.04
C VAL A 5 -3.99 41.65 -19.61
N LEU A 6 -3.02 42.57 -19.43
CA LEU A 6 -1.68 42.24 -18.93
C LEU A 6 -1.73 41.58 -17.55
N ALA A 7 -2.56 42.09 -16.64
CA ALA A 7 -2.73 41.48 -15.32
C ALA A 7 -3.30 40.05 -15.41
N ALA A 8 -4.31 39.83 -16.25
CA ALA A 8 -4.91 38.52 -16.45
C ALA A 8 -3.93 37.51 -17.07
N VAL A 9 -3.18 37.93 -18.10
CA VAL A 9 -2.15 37.10 -18.74
C VAL A 9 -1.02 36.77 -17.76
N LEU A 10 -0.56 37.74 -16.97
CA LEU A 10 0.47 37.51 -15.95
C LEU A 10 -0.02 36.53 -14.88
N ALA A 11 -1.27 36.67 -14.42
CA ALA A 11 -1.86 35.75 -13.45
C ALA A 11 -1.91 34.30 -13.99
N LEU A 12 -2.37 34.12 -15.24
CA LEU A 12 -2.37 32.81 -15.90
C LEU A 12 -0.96 32.24 -16.07
N ALA A 13 0.02 33.06 -16.42
CA ALA A 13 1.42 32.62 -16.54
C ALA A 13 1.98 32.14 -15.19
N LEU A 14 1.65 32.84 -14.10
CA LEU A 14 2.07 32.44 -12.75
C LEU A 14 1.37 31.15 -12.29
N LEU A 15 0.06 31.00 -12.58
CA LEU A 15 -0.67 29.77 -12.27
C LEU A 15 -0.12 28.57 -13.03
N ALA A 16 0.15 28.73 -14.33
CA ALA A 16 0.75 27.67 -15.15
C ALA A 16 2.13 27.27 -14.64
N ALA A 17 2.95 28.24 -14.20
CA ALA A 17 4.26 27.96 -13.63
C ALA A 17 4.21 27.21 -12.28
N ALA A 18 3.09 27.27 -11.55
CA ALA A 18 2.92 26.60 -10.26
C ALA A 18 2.46 25.13 -10.36
N VAL A 19 1.94 24.70 -11.52
CA VAL A 19 1.39 23.34 -11.70
C VAL A 19 2.37 22.24 -11.31
N PRO A 20 3.65 22.23 -11.77
CA PRO A 20 4.58 21.15 -11.42
C PRO A 20 4.88 21.06 -9.91
N ALA A 21 4.85 22.20 -9.21
CA ALA A 21 5.05 22.21 -7.76
C ALA A 21 3.87 21.59 -7.00
N LEU A 22 2.65 21.76 -7.51
CA LEU A 22 1.46 21.11 -6.96
C LEU A 22 1.48 19.60 -7.22
N GLU A 23 1.86 19.18 -8.43
CA GLU A 23 2.00 17.76 -8.79
C GLU A 23 3.03 17.07 -7.89
N TYR A 24 4.20 17.67 -7.68
CA TYR A 24 5.21 17.15 -6.76
C TYR A 24 4.71 17.06 -5.32
N GLY A 25 4.00 18.09 -4.84
CA GLY A 25 3.40 18.08 -3.52
C GLY A 25 2.34 16.98 -3.35
N ALA A 26 1.55 16.74 -4.40
CA ALA A 26 0.52 15.71 -4.43
C ALA A 26 1.13 14.30 -4.40
N ALA A 27 2.18 14.04 -5.19
CA ALA A 27 2.93 12.79 -5.17
C ALA A 27 3.51 12.52 -3.77
N MET A 28 4.16 13.52 -3.18
CA MET A 28 4.78 13.39 -1.86
C MET A 28 3.77 13.10 -0.73
N ASN A 29 2.54 13.58 -0.84
CA ASN A 29 1.49 13.25 0.11
C ASN A 29 0.96 11.82 -0.07
N THR A 30 0.80 11.39 -1.32
CA THR A 30 0.41 10.01 -1.63
C THR A 30 1.49 9.02 -1.17
N GLU A 31 2.76 9.29 -1.47
CA GLU A 31 3.90 8.47 -0.98
C GLU A 31 3.85 8.32 0.55
N ARG A 32 3.71 9.41 1.31
CA ARG A 32 3.60 9.34 2.78
C ARG A 32 2.42 8.50 3.27
N THR A 33 1.28 8.57 2.56
CA THR A 33 0.08 7.82 2.92
C THR A 33 0.29 6.33 2.69
N LEU A 34 0.88 5.96 1.54
CA LEU A 34 1.19 4.58 1.20
C LEU A 34 2.29 4.02 2.09
N ASP A 35 3.36 4.76 2.34
CA ASP A 35 4.45 4.36 3.22
C ASP A 35 3.94 4.08 4.64
N ALA A 36 3.07 4.95 5.18
CA ALA A 36 2.43 4.70 6.48
C ALA A 36 1.54 3.46 6.48
N GLY A 37 0.76 3.22 5.40
CA GLY A 37 -0.06 2.02 5.26
C GLY A 37 0.77 0.74 5.18
N ILE A 38 1.94 0.77 4.52
CA ILE A 38 2.88 -0.34 4.47
C ILE A 38 3.48 -0.60 5.86
N GLU A 39 3.88 0.44 6.59
CA GLU A 39 4.37 0.31 7.97
C GLU A 39 3.30 -0.26 8.93
N ASP A 40 2.03 0.08 8.72
CA ASP A 40 0.92 -0.48 9.51
C ASP A 40 0.69 -1.95 9.18
N LEU A 41 0.79 -2.33 7.91
CA LEU A 41 0.72 -3.71 7.45
C LEU A 41 1.87 -4.56 8.03
N ASP A 42 3.09 -4.07 7.92
CA ASP A 42 4.30 -4.70 8.47
C ASP A 42 4.16 -4.93 9.98
N ARG A 43 3.78 -3.89 10.72
CA ARG A 43 3.55 -3.99 12.17
C ARG A 43 2.45 -4.97 12.53
N ALA A 44 1.38 -5.05 11.74
CA ALA A 44 0.29 -6.00 11.99
C ALA A 44 0.72 -7.44 11.74
N ALA A 45 1.48 -7.69 10.66
CA ALA A 45 2.04 -9.00 10.34
C ALA A 45 3.05 -9.45 11.41
N THR A 46 4.03 -8.61 11.75
CA THR A 46 5.01 -8.92 12.80
C THR A 46 4.34 -9.12 14.15
N SER A 47 3.28 -8.36 14.44
CA SER A 47 2.52 -8.53 15.68
C SER A 47 1.81 -9.88 15.75
N LEU A 48 1.26 -10.38 14.63
CA LEU A 48 0.69 -11.73 14.54
C LEU A 48 1.77 -12.78 14.83
N VAL A 49 2.88 -12.74 14.09
CA VAL A 49 3.94 -13.76 14.19
C VAL A 49 4.65 -13.73 15.56
N SER A 50 4.86 -12.55 16.13
CA SER A 50 5.63 -12.40 17.38
C SER A 50 4.81 -12.62 18.66
N ASN A 51 3.49 -12.42 18.62
CA ASN A 51 2.65 -12.44 19.83
C ASN A 51 1.58 -13.53 19.84
N ASP A 52 1.23 -14.08 18.69
CA ASP A 52 0.22 -15.13 18.58
C ASP A 52 0.89 -16.43 18.09
N ASP A 53 0.44 -17.58 18.60
CA ASP A 53 0.84 -18.89 18.11
C ASP A 53 -0.23 -19.40 17.13
N PRO A 54 0.16 -20.10 16.03
CA PRO A 54 -0.80 -20.79 15.18
C PRO A 54 -1.65 -21.74 16.02
N THR A 55 -2.96 -21.71 15.83
CA THR A 55 -3.83 -22.48 16.72
C THR A 55 -3.99 -23.89 16.17
N PRO A 56 -3.98 -24.95 16.99
CA PRO A 56 -4.32 -26.29 16.49
C PRO A 56 -5.72 -26.29 15.84
N ASP A 57 -5.92 -27.12 14.81
CA ASP A 57 -7.07 -27.22 13.88
C ASP A 57 -8.50 -27.11 14.46
N THR A 58 -8.64 -27.17 15.79
CA THR A 58 -9.90 -27.14 16.52
C THR A 58 -10.32 -25.73 16.99
N HIS A 59 -9.50 -24.71 16.73
CA HIS A 59 -9.74 -23.33 17.14
C HIS A 59 -9.47 -22.36 15.97
N PRO A 60 -10.15 -21.20 15.95
CA PRO A 60 -9.95 -20.20 14.91
C PRO A 60 -8.56 -19.58 15.02
N ASP A 61 -7.92 -19.38 13.88
CA ASP A 61 -6.60 -18.79 13.78
C ASP A 61 -6.57 -17.32 14.23
N PRO A 62 -5.42 -16.84 14.74
CA PRO A 62 -5.23 -15.44 15.07
C PRO A 62 -5.38 -14.57 13.83
N GLN A 63 -6.21 -13.53 13.93
CA GLN A 63 -6.47 -12.60 12.84
C GLN A 63 -6.31 -11.13 13.24
N ARG A 64 -5.90 -10.31 12.28
CA ARG A 64 -5.85 -8.84 12.37
C ARG A 64 -6.47 -8.24 11.12
N VAL A 65 -7.18 -7.13 11.28
CA VAL A 65 -7.72 -6.37 10.16
C VAL A 65 -6.87 -5.11 9.99
N VAL A 66 -6.39 -4.89 8.77
CA VAL A 66 -5.61 -3.72 8.40
C VAL A 66 -6.33 -2.98 7.28
N THR A 67 -6.47 -1.67 7.44
CA THR A 67 -7.02 -0.80 6.39
C THR A 67 -5.88 -0.17 5.61
N VAL A 68 -5.82 -0.47 4.31
CA VAL A 68 -4.90 0.15 3.37
C VAL A 68 -5.64 1.24 2.61
N SER A 69 -5.15 2.47 2.67
CA SER A 69 -5.74 3.62 1.98
C SER A 69 -4.99 3.88 0.67
N LEU A 70 -5.69 3.76 -0.46
CA LEU A 70 -5.16 4.07 -1.79
C LEU A 70 -5.73 5.42 -2.25
N PRO A 71 -4.97 6.53 -2.19
CA PRO A 71 -5.51 7.83 -2.50
C PRO A 71 -6.01 7.96 -3.95
N GLU A 72 -7.19 8.57 -4.12
CA GLU A 72 -7.64 9.00 -5.44
C GLU A 72 -6.88 10.26 -5.89
N ARG A 73 -6.82 10.51 -7.20
CA ARG A 73 -6.23 11.74 -7.72
C ARG A 73 -7.02 12.97 -7.27
N SER A 74 -6.33 13.93 -6.67
CA SER A 74 -6.91 15.22 -6.26
C SER A 74 -5.90 16.36 -6.40
N LEU A 75 -6.27 17.56 -5.93
CA LEU A 75 -5.34 18.70 -5.85
C LEU A 75 -4.19 18.48 -4.85
N MET A 76 -4.36 17.56 -3.90
CA MET A 76 -3.41 17.31 -2.81
C MET A 76 -2.80 15.91 -2.83
N THR A 77 -3.27 15.02 -3.70
CA THR A 77 -2.87 13.61 -3.78
C THR A 77 -2.69 13.21 -5.24
N ALA A 78 -1.59 12.52 -5.54
CA ALA A 78 -1.47 11.78 -6.79
C ALA A 78 -2.32 10.50 -6.70
N GLY A 79 -2.92 10.09 -7.82
CA GLY A 79 -3.61 8.81 -7.89
C GLY A 79 -2.62 7.64 -7.85
N VAL A 80 -3.07 6.52 -7.29
CA VAL A 80 -2.34 5.26 -7.32
C VAL A 80 -2.82 4.44 -8.51
N ASP A 81 -1.89 4.04 -9.38
CA ASP A 81 -2.17 3.20 -10.55
C ASP A 81 -2.17 1.71 -10.16
N HIS A 82 -1.17 1.31 -9.35
CA HIS A 82 -0.99 -0.08 -8.92
C HIS A 82 -0.42 -0.16 -7.51
N PHE A 83 -0.90 -1.13 -6.72
CA PHE A 83 -0.32 -1.51 -5.44
C PHE A 83 -0.34 -3.03 -5.29
N GLU A 84 0.79 -3.61 -4.94
CA GLU A 84 0.92 -5.04 -4.71
C GLU A 84 1.85 -5.36 -3.52
N VAL A 85 1.61 -6.50 -2.89
CA VAL A 85 2.56 -7.13 -1.95
C VAL A 85 2.96 -8.48 -2.53
N VAL A 86 4.26 -8.67 -2.72
CA VAL A 86 4.82 -9.86 -3.37
C VAL A 86 5.67 -10.62 -2.34
N PRO A 87 5.33 -11.87 -2.00
CA PRO A 87 6.19 -12.68 -1.13
C PRO A 87 7.51 -12.99 -1.84
N HIS A 88 8.62 -13.01 -1.09
CA HIS A 88 9.89 -13.40 -1.68
C HIS A 88 9.97 -14.92 -1.88
N GLU A 89 10.49 -15.38 -3.02
CA GLU A 89 10.50 -16.81 -3.36
C GLU A 89 11.30 -17.64 -2.35
N ASP A 90 12.44 -17.11 -1.88
CA ASP A 90 13.42 -17.81 -1.04
C ASP A 90 13.54 -17.22 0.38
N GLY A 91 12.53 -16.48 0.87
CA GLY A 91 12.61 -15.82 2.17
C GLY A 91 11.30 -15.67 2.93
N ASP A 92 11.46 -15.28 4.20
CA ASP A 92 10.38 -15.08 5.17
C ASP A 92 9.87 -13.62 5.17
N PHE A 93 10.08 -12.90 4.07
CA PHE A 93 9.75 -11.48 3.95
C PHE A 93 8.99 -11.20 2.65
N SER A 94 8.34 -10.04 2.57
CA SER A 94 7.59 -9.60 1.40
C SER A 94 8.07 -8.25 0.91
N ALA A 95 7.78 -7.92 -0.35
CA ALA A 95 8.01 -6.60 -0.91
C ALA A 95 6.68 -5.95 -1.27
N ALA A 96 6.38 -4.79 -0.67
CA ALA A 96 5.29 -3.94 -1.10
C ALA A 96 5.78 -3.02 -2.23
N ARG A 97 5.10 -3.03 -3.37
CA ARG A 97 5.40 -2.18 -4.53
C ARG A 97 4.18 -1.35 -4.89
N TYR A 98 4.40 -0.07 -5.18
CA TYR A 98 3.36 0.79 -5.72
C TYR A 98 3.85 1.63 -6.89
N VAL A 99 2.90 1.98 -7.76
CA VAL A 99 3.07 2.85 -8.92
C VAL A 99 2.02 3.95 -8.85
N LEU A 100 2.45 5.21 -8.93
CA LEU A 100 1.56 6.35 -9.03
C LEU A 100 1.18 6.63 -10.48
N GLU A 101 0.09 7.36 -10.72
CA GLU A 101 -0.35 7.74 -12.08
C GLU A 101 0.69 8.54 -12.89
N ASP A 102 1.64 9.19 -12.22
CA ASP A 102 2.75 9.91 -12.87
C ASP A 102 3.95 9.02 -13.23
N GLY A 103 3.86 7.72 -12.92
CA GLY A 103 4.89 6.70 -13.16
C GLY A 103 5.90 6.56 -12.01
N THR A 104 5.79 7.34 -10.94
CA THR A 104 6.64 7.20 -9.75
C THR A 104 6.44 5.82 -9.16
N THR A 105 7.53 5.06 -9.03
CA THR A 105 7.53 3.70 -8.50
C THR A 105 8.35 3.63 -7.23
N ARG A 106 7.83 2.93 -6.24
CA ARG A 106 8.49 2.71 -4.95
C ARG A 106 8.33 1.26 -4.52
N THR A 107 9.30 0.80 -3.76
CA THR A 107 9.31 -0.54 -3.15
C THR A 107 9.77 -0.41 -1.72
N ALA A 108 9.05 -1.05 -0.81
CA ALA A 108 9.35 -1.17 0.60
C ALA A 108 9.34 -2.65 0.99
N THR A 109 10.17 -3.01 1.96
CA THR A 109 10.23 -4.37 2.51
C THR A 109 9.25 -4.47 3.67
N ILE A 110 8.58 -5.61 3.76
CA ILE A 110 7.80 -6.06 4.90
C ILE A 110 8.55 -7.24 5.48
N ASP A 111 8.80 -7.24 6.78
CA ASP A 111 9.68 -8.19 7.45
C ASP A 111 9.11 -9.61 7.44
N GLU A 112 7.77 -9.74 7.37
CA GLU A 112 7.07 -11.02 7.34
C GLU A 112 6.63 -11.45 5.92
N ARG A 113 6.52 -12.77 5.74
CA ARG A 113 5.98 -13.38 4.52
C ARG A 113 4.46 -13.29 4.52
N ILE A 114 3.92 -12.55 3.55
CA ILE A 114 2.49 -12.36 3.32
C ILE A 114 2.13 -13.00 1.98
N VAL A 115 1.24 -13.99 2.04
CA VAL A 115 0.74 -14.72 0.86
C VAL A 115 -0.75 -14.48 0.66
N TRP A 116 -1.22 -14.59 -0.58
CA TRP A 116 -2.63 -14.36 -0.92
C TRP A 116 -3.45 -15.65 -0.89
N LEU A 117 -4.53 -15.68 -0.10
CA LEU A 117 -5.55 -16.74 0.00
C LEU A 117 -5.08 -18.15 0.43
N ASP A 118 -3.83 -18.52 0.17
CA ASP A 118 -3.29 -19.85 0.40
C ASP A 118 -1.90 -19.76 1.04
N ALA A 119 -1.75 -20.36 2.23
CA ALA A 119 -0.50 -20.48 2.98
C ALA A 119 0.67 -21.08 2.17
N THR A 120 0.36 -21.92 1.18
CA THR A 120 1.35 -22.57 0.31
C THR A 120 1.58 -21.84 -1.02
N GLY A 121 0.80 -20.79 -1.26
CA GLY A 121 0.86 -19.99 -2.48
C GLY A 121 2.02 -19.00 -2.51
N SER A 122 2.27 -18.46 -3.71
CA SER A 122 3.18 -17.33 -3.94
C SER A 122 2.48 -16.20 -4.70
N GLU A 123 1.14 -16.20 -4.68
CA GLU A 123 0.34 -15.21 -5.39
C GLU A 123 0.48 -13.85 -4.69
N PRO A 124 0.73 -12.77 -5.45
CA PRO A 124 0.83 -11.44 -4.89
C PRO A 124 -0.54 -10.94 -4.42
N VAL A 125 -0.53 -10.14 -3.36
CA VAL A 125 -1.70 -9.40 -2.91
C VAL A 125 -1.85 -8.16 -3.78
N GLU A 126 -2.76 -8.17 -4.75
CA GLU A 126 -3.05 -7.01 -5.60
C GLU A 126 -4.21 -6.19 -5.03
N LEU A 127 -3.99 -4.88 -4.87
CA LEU A 127 -5.01 -3.92 -4.45
C LEU A 127 -5.27 -2.92 -5.57
N ASP A 128 -6.35 -3.15 -6.30
CA ASP A 128 -6.75 -2.27 -7.40
C ASP A 128 -7.70 -1.15 -6.97
N GLY A 129 -7.56 -0.05 -7.70
CA GLY A 129 -8.44 1.11 -7.61
C GLY A 129 -8.28 1.90 -6.33
N ALA A 130 -8.88 3.08 -6.30
CA ALA A 130 -8.70 4.02 -5.21
C ALA A 130 -9.73 3.81 -4.07
N GLY A 131 -9.43 4.39 -2.90
CA GLY A 131 -10.22 4.30 -1.67
C GLY A 131 -9.60 3.40 -0.60
N GLU A 132 -10.36 3.17 0.46
CA GLU A 132 -9.97 2.28 1.55
C GLU A 132 -10.18 0.81 1.15
N ARG A 133 -9.26 -0.05 1.57
CA ARG A 133 -9.28 -1.50 1.36
C ARG A 133 -8.98 -2.17 2.68
N GLU A 134 -9.89 -3.02 3.14
CA GLU A 134 -9.66 -3.82 4.34
C GLU A 134 -9.06 -5.17 3.94
N LEU A 135 -7.94 -5.49 4.58
CA LEU A 135 -7.26 -6.77 4.50
C LEU A 135 -7.41 -7.47 5.84
N VAL A 136 -7.85 -8.72 5.79
CA VAL A 136 -7.77 -9.62 6.95
C VAL A 136 -6.48 -10.41 6.79
N LEU A 137 -5.62 -10.28 7.79
CA LEU A 137 -4.41 -11.06 7.95
C LEU A 137 -4.70 -12.18 8.94
N THR A 138 -4.44 -13.41 8.54
CA THR A 138 -4.59 -14.60 9.36
C THR A 138 -3.23 -15.27 9.50
N LEU A 139 -2.89 -15.70 10.72
CA LEU A 139 -1.69 -16.49 10.94
C LEU A 139 -2.02 -17.98 10.73
N GLU A 140 -1.47 -18.58 9.69
CA GLU A 140 -1.64 -19.99 9.36
C GLU A 140 -0.28 -20.71 9.41
N THR A 141 -0.29 -22.02 9.19
CA THR A 141 0.93 -22.83 9.02
C THR A 141 1.05 -23.32 7.59
N ASP A 142 2.26 -23.30 7.05
CA ASP A 142 2.55 -23.82 5.71
C ASP A 142 2.70 -25.35 5.72
N ALA A 143 3.12 -25.93 4.58
CA ALA A 143 3.35 -27.38 4.46
C ALA A 143 4.50 -27.91 5.33
N SER A 144 5.32 -27.03 5.91
CA SER A 144 6.48 -27.33 6.76
C SER A 144 6.21 -27.09 8.25
N ASP A 145 4.97 -26.76 8.63
CA ASP A 145 4.56 -26.28 9.97
C ASP A 145 5.19 -24.92 10.36
N ASP A 146 5.67 -24.14 9.39
CA ASP A 146 6.20 -22.79 9.63
C ASP A 146 5.07 -21.75 9.61
N PRO A 147 5.09 -20.74 10.51
CA PRO A 147 4.07 -19.71 10.56
C PRO A 147 4.12 -18.80 9.32
N VAL A 148 2.98 -18.61 8.67
CA VAL A 148 2.85 -17.74 7.49
C VAL A 148 1.62 -16.83 7.63
N VAL A 149 1.76 -15.57 7.21
CA VAL A 149 0.65 -14.62 7.22
C VAL A 149 -0.12 -14.73 5.90
N VAL A 150 -1.37 -15.17 5.98
CA VAL A 150 -2.29 -15.23 4.84
C VAL A 150 -3.15 -13.99 4.81
N ALA A 151 -3.11 -13.26 3.70
CA ALA A 151 -3.94 -12.10 3.46
C ALA A 151 -5.17 -12.46 2.61
N GLN A 152 -6.30 -11.87 2.95
CA GLN A 152 -7.53 -11.91 2.17
C GLN A 152 -8.27 -10.57 2.25
N ARG A 153 -9.12 -10.27 1.24
CA ARG A 153 -10.04 -9.11 1.35
C ARG A 153 -11.11 -9.41 2.41
N ALA A 154 -11.46 -8.39 3.19
CA ALA A 154 -12.60 -8.44 4.12
C ALA A 154 -13.95 -8.58 3.41
#